data_AF-A0A965EV84-F1
#
_entry.id   AF-A0A965EV84-F1
#
_cell.length_a   1.000
_cell.length_b   1.000
_cell.length_c   1.000
_cell.angle_alpha   90.00
_cell.angle_beta   90.00
_cell.angle_gamma   90.00
#
_symmetry.space_group_name_H-M   'P 1'
#
loop_
_entity.id
_entity.type
_entity.pdbx_description
1 polymer ?
#
loop_
_entity_poly.entity_id
_entity_poly.type
_entity_poly.pdbx_seq_one_letter_code
_entity_poly.pdbx_strand_id
1 'polypeptide(L)'
;MLLAVLTVAALTNPAVGLAIPPPTVDPALVPPDTTPGPEQAMRQSNACAQTVAVPEPDISVPAAGFVMLNISRAWQYSTGNGVPVAVIDTGVNPSPRLPVLGGGDYINGGDGLTDCDAHG
;
A
#
# COMPACT_ATOMS: atom_id res chain seq x y z
N MET A 1 18.20 -61.87 -15.50
CA MET A 1 17.90 -60.95 -14.38
C MET A 1 18.34 -59.50 -14.62
N LEU A 2 18.65 -59.08 -15.87
CA LEU A 2 19.14 -57.73 -16.17
C LEU A 2 18.18 -56.88 -17.04
N LEU A 3 17.12 -57.47 -17.59
CA LEU A 3 16.18 -56.75 -18.47
C LEU A 3 15.05 -56.03 -17.72
N ALA A 4 14.73 -56.40 -16.48
CA ALA A 4 13.61 -55.82 -15.74
C ALA A 4 13.93 -54.47 -15.07
N VAL A 5 15.22 -54.12 -14.94
CA VAL A 5 15.64 -52.87 -14.25
C VAL A 5 15.63 -51.67 -15.20
N LEU A 6 15.72 -51.89 -16.52
CA LEU A 6 15.85 -50.80 -17.49
C LEU A 6 14.51 -50.16 -17.89
N THR A 7 13.38 -50.80 -17.62
CA THR A 7 12.05 -50.31 -18.01
C THR A 7 11.38 -49.39 -16.99
N VAL A 8 11.85 -49.36 -15.73
CA VAL A 8 11.25 -48.51 -14.68
C VAL A 8 11.73 -47.04 -14.76
N ALA A 9 12.90 -46.79 -15.36
CA ALA A 9 13.46 -45.45 -15.47
C ALA A 9 12.75 -44.55 -16.51
N ALA A 10 11.99 -45.13 -17.45
CA ALA A 10 11.32 -44.38 -18.52
C ALA A 10 9.94 -43.82 -18.13
N LEU A 11 9.45 -44.08 -16.90
CA LEU A 11 8.13 -43.65 -16.43
C LEU A 11 8.16 -42.44 -15.49
N THR A 12 9.35 -41.91 -15.16
CA THR A 12 9.42 -40.63 -14.44
C THR A 12 9.23 -39.50 -15.44
N ASN A 13 7.99 -39.07 -15.65
CA ASN A 13 7.69 -37.77 -16.23
C ASN A 13 7.79 -36.77 -15.08
N PRO A 14 8.96 -36.13 -14.82
CA PRO A 14 9.06 -35.18 -13.73
C PRO A 14 8.01 -34.11 -14.00
N ALA A 15 7.14 -33.84 -13.03
CA ALA A 15 6.25 -32.71 -13.12
C ALA A 15 7.15 -31.46 -13.26
N VAL A 16 7.25 -30.94 -14.47
CA VAL A 16 7.93 -29.67 -14.71
C VAL A 16 7.03 -28.65 -14.04
N GLY A 17 7.40 -28.21 -12.84
CA GLY A 17 6.71 -27.12 -12.17
C GLY A 17 6.81 -25.91 -13.08
N LEU A 18 5.70 -25.57 -13.75
CA LEU A 18 5.65 -24.35 -14.52
C LEU A 18 5.69 -23.20 -13.52
N ALA A 19 6.84 -22.54 -13.44
CA ALA A 19 6.96 -21.31 -12.67
C ALA A 19 5.98 -20.29 -13.27
N ILE A 20 5.24 -19.59 -12.41
CA ILE A 20 4.47 -18.43 -12.84
C ILE A 20 5.49 -17.40 -13.30
N PRO A 21 5.47 -16.98 -14.58
CA PRO A 21 6.42 -15.98 -15.06
C PRO A 21 6.16 -14.62 -14.38
N PRO A 22 7.16 -13.74 -14.29
CA PRO A 22 6.95 -12.37 -13.84
C PRO A 22 5.86 -11.67 -14.68
N PRO A 23 5.08 -10.75 -14.08
CA PRO A 23 4.10 -10.00 -14.84
C PRO A 23 4.78 -9.13 -15.91
N THR A 24 4.15 -9.02 -17.08
CA THR A 24 4.57 -8.13 -18.16
C THR A 24 3.68 -6.89 -18.21
N VAL A 25 4.26 -5.72 -18.47
CA VAL A 25 3.52 -4.46 -18.62
C VAL A 25 3.20 -4.24 -20.10
N ASP A 26 1.94 -3.95 -20.41
CA ASP A 26 1.52 -3.45 -21.72
C ASP A 26 1.24 -1.93 -21.62
N PRO A 27 2.10 -1.06 -22.19
CA PRO A 27 1.91 0.38 -22.15
C PRO A 27 0.64 0.88 -22.86
N ALA A 28 0.02 0.05 -23.72
CA ALA A 28 -1.21 0.42 -24.42
C ALA A 28 -2.47 0.26 -23.54
N LEU A 29 -2.36 -0.36 -22.36
CA LEU A 29 -3.48 -0.68 -21.47
C LEU A 29 -3.53 0.21 -20.21
N VAL A 30 -3.00 1.44 -20.28
CA VAL A 30 -3.15 2.40 -19.18
C VAL A 30 -4.64 2.75 -19.02
N PRO A 31 -5.23 2.58 -17.82
CA PRO A 31 -6.62 2.95 -17.59
C PRO A 31 -6.87 4.45 -17.83
N PRO A 32 -8.08 4.83 -18.27
CA PRO A 32 -8.42 6.24 -18.41
C PRO A 32 -8.43 6.96 -17.05
N ASP A 33 -8.07 8.23 -17.06
CA ASP A 33 -8.25 9.14 -15.92
C ASP A 33 -9.73 9.54 -15.84
N THR A 34 -10.53 8.71 -15.15
CA THR A 34 -11.94 8.96 -14.90
C THR A 34 -12.14 9.68 -13.59
N THR A 35 -13.28 10.36 -13.43
CA THR A 35 -13.70 10.89 -12.12
C THR A 35 -13.52 9.84 -11.03
N PRO A 36 -12.80 10.14 -9.93
CA PRO A 36 -12.59 9.20 -8.83
C PRO A 36 -13.92 8.65 -8.31
N GLY A 37 -13.97 7.33 -8.19
CA GLY A 37 -15.13 6.60 -7.74
C GLY A 37 -14.91 5.09 -7.87
N PRO A 38 -15.73 4.28 -7.20
CA PRO A 38 -15.58 2.84 -7.24
C PRO A 38 -16.09 2.28 -8.58
N GLU A 39 -15.54 1.14 -9.00
CA GLU A 39 -16.03 0.42 -10.18
C GLU A 39 -17.48 -0.09 -10.01
N GLN A 40 -17.89 -0.31 -8.76
CA GLN A 40 -19.20 -0.84 -8.37
C GLN A 40 -19.71 -0.08 -7.14
N ALA A 41 -21.03 -0.06 -6.93
CA ALA A 41 -21.59 0.63 -5.77
C ALA A 41 -21.08 0.04 -4.45
N MET A 42 -20.49 0.88 -3.61
CA MET A 42 -19.95 0.51 -2.30
C MET A 42 -20.97 0.78 -1.18
N ARG A 43 -20.78 0.10 -0.04
CA ARG A 43 -21.58 0.32 1.17
C ARG A 43 -20.70 0.21 2.40
N GLN A 44 -20.77 1.22 3.28
CA GLN A 44 -20.14 1.16 4.59
C GLN A 44 -20.78 0.04 5.43
N SER A 45 -19.93 -0.85 5.96
CA SER A 45 -20.38 -2.02 6.74
C SER A 45 -20.03 -1.94 8.22
N ASN A 46 -19.14 -1.04 8.61
CA ASN A 46 -18.70 -0.83 10.00
C ASN A 46 -18.71 0.65 10.36
N ALA A 47 -18.80 0.96 11.64
CA ALA A 47 -18.52 2.30 12.13
C ALA A 47 -17.06 2.67 11.85
N CYS A 48 -16.78 3.97 11.66
CA CYS A 48 -15.41 4.42 11.42
C CYS A 48 -14.53 4.17 12.66
N ALA A 49 -13.30 3.74 12.40
CA ALA A 49 -12.29 3.54 13.41
C ALA A 49 -11.76 4.88 13.94
N GLN A 50 -11.14 4.83 15.12
CA GLN A 50 -10.49 5.98 15.72
C GLN A 50 -9.11 5.58 16.22
N THR A 51 -8.12 6.44 16.01
CA THR A 51 -6.79 6.26 16.60
C THR A 51 -6.88 6.39 18.12
N VAL A 52 -6.17 5.54 18.85
CA VAL A 52 -6.04 5.60 20.30
C VAL A 52 -4.58 5.68 20.71
N ALA A 53 -4.30 6.39 21.79
CA ALA A 53 -2.99 6.36 22.42
C ALA A 53 -2.85 5.09 23.28
N VAL A 54 -1.61 4.61 23.45
CA VAL A 54 -1.28 3.68 24.53
C VAL A 54 -1.54 4.35 25.90
N PRO A 55 -1.76 3.61 26.99
CA PRO A 55 -2.17 4.19 28.28
C PRO A 55 -1.25 5.29 28.82
N GLU A 56 0.06 5.16 28.63
CA GLU A 56 1.08 6.10 29.12
C GLU A 56 2.10 6.41 28.01
N PRO A 57 1.77 7.28 27.05
CA PRO A 57 2.68 7.62 25.96
C PRO A 57 3.69 8.67 26.44
N ASP A 58 4.99 8.39 26.32
CA ASP A 58 6.00 9.43 26.43
C ASP A 58 6.13 10.18 25.10
N ILE A 59 5.46 11.33 25.01
CA ILE A 59 5.49 12.19 23.82
C ILE A 59 6.65 13.19 23.81
N SER A 60 7.53 13.14 24.83
CA SER A 60 8.73 13.98 24.88
C SER A 60 9.89 13.38 24.09
N VAL A 61 9.84 12.08 23.81
CA VAL A 61 10.86 11.37 23.05
C VAL A 61 10.49 11.22 21.57
N PRO A 62 11.44 11.36 20.63
CA PRO A 62 11.18 11.06 19.22
C PRO A 62 10.81 9.60 19.02
N ALA A 63 9.93 9.33 18.05
CA ALA A 63 9.60 7.96 17.65
C ALA A 63 10.86 7.17 17.24
N ALA A 64 10.91 5.88 17.56
CA ALA A 64 12.11 5.04 17.31
C ALA A 64 12.57 5.07 15.84
N GLY A 65 11.63 5.09 14.88
CA GLY A 65 11.93 5.22 13.45
C GLY A 65 12.63 6.53 13.08
N PHE A 66 12.27 7.65 13.75
CA PHE A 66 12.94 8.94 13.56
C PHE A 66 14.40 8.90 14.01
N VAL A 67 14.66 8.22 15.13
CA VAL A 67 16.02 8.05 15.68
C VAL A 67 16.84 7.12 14.79
N MET A 68 16.29 5.95 14.44
CA MET A 68 16.95 4.94 13.62
C MET A 68 17.39 5.50 12.26
N LEU A 69 16.55 6.31 11.61
CA LEU A 69 16.84 6.93 10.32
C LEU A 69 17.63 8.24 10.43
N ASN A 70 17.89 8.72 11.66
CA ASN A 70 18.55 10.00 11.93
C ASN A 70 17.92 11.18 11.17
N ILE A 71 16.59 11.29 11.25
CA ILE A 71 15.80 12.27 10.48
C ILE A 71 16.25 13.71 10.77
N SER A 72 16.59 14.03 12.02
CA SER A 72 17.11 15.36 12.39
C SER A 72 18.38 15.75 11.64
N ARG A 73 19.25 14.79 11.32
CA ARG A 73 20.42 15.03 10.46
C ARG A 73 20.02 15.16 9.00
N ALA A 74 19.11 14.31 8.51
CA ALA A 74 18.64 14.35 7.12
C ALA A 74 18.05 15.73 6.76
N TRP A 75 17.32 16.36 7.69
CA TRP A 75 16.74 17.69 7.49
C TRP A 75 17.75 18.84 7.31
N GLN A 76 19.03 18.64 7.66
CA GLN A 76 20.08 19.61 7.32
C GLN A 76 20.34 19.68 5.81
N TYR A 77 19.96 18.65 5.07
CA TYR A 77 20.15 18.55 3.62
C TYR A 77 18.85 18.82 2.85
N SER A 78 17.71 18.32 3.33
CA SER A 78 16.41 18.54 2.69
C SER A 78 15.26 18.30 3.65
N THR A 79 14.21 19.11 3.53
CA THR A 79 12.92 18.93 4.22
C THR A 79 11.81 18.45 3.28
N GLY A 80 12.11 18.24 1.99
CA GLY A 80 11.10 17.92 0.97
C GLY A 80 10.25 19.12 0.52
N ASN A 81 10.60 20.35 0.92
CA ASN A 81 9.85 21.55 0.52
C ASN A 81 9.72 21.65 -1.01
N GLY A 82 8.49 21.82 -1.50
CA GLY A 82 8.19 21.90 -2.93
C GLY A 82 8.01 20.56 -3.65
N VAL A 83 8.11 19.43 -2.95
CA VAL A 83 7.88 18.09 -3.53
C VAL A 83 6.47 17.60 -3.16
N PRO A 84 5.55 17.44 -4.13
CA PRO A 84 4.25 16.84 -3.87
C PRO A 84 4.38 15.33 -3.64
N VAL A 85 3.62 14.80 -2.67
CA VAL A 85 3.53 13.36 -2.38
C VAL A 85 2.06 12.97 -2.44
N ALA A 86 1.72 11.99 -3.28
CA ALA A 86 0.39 11.39 -3.30
C ALA A 86 0.33 10.25 -2.27
N VAL A 87 -0.71 10.24 -1.44
CA VAL A 87 -0.99 9.17 -0.47
C VAL A 87 -2.21 8.41 -0.98
N ILE A 88 -2.00 7.18 -1.44
CA ILE A 88 -3.07 6.27 -1.87
C ILE A 88 -3.36 5.33 -0.70
N ASP A 89 -4.38 5.67 0.06
CA ASP A 89 -4.69 5.01 1.34
C ASP A 89 -6.21 5.09 1.64
N THR A 90 -6.63 5.04 2.91
CA THR A 90 -8.04 5.04 3.36
C THR A 90 -8.66 6.44 3.46
N GLY A 91 -7.98 7.45 2.93
CA GLY A 91 -8.33 8.87 3.04
C GLY A 91 -7.55 9.56 4.15
N VAL A 92 -7.72 10.88 4.30
CA VAL A 92 -7.04 11.67 5.34
C VAL A 92 -8.04 12.60 6.01
N ASN A 93 -8.06 12.62 7.35
CA ASN A 93 -8.77 13.64 8.10
C ASN A 93 -7.84 14.85 8.34
N PRO A 94 -8.01 16.01 7.66
CA PRO A 94 -7.03 17.10 7.71
C PRO A 94 -6.90 17.72 9.10
N SER A 95 -5.69 18.19 9.43
CA SER A 95 -5.42 18.89 10.69
C SER A 95 -4.41 20.03 10.48
N PRO A 96 -4.23 20.96 11.44
CA PRO A 96 -3.21 22.00 11.33
C PRO A 96 -1.78 21.46 11.15
N ARG A 97 -1.50 20.23 11.62
CA ARG A 97 -0.20 19.57 11.44
C ARG A 97 -0.09 18.78 10.13
N LEU A 98 -1.21 18.53 9.47
CA LEU A 98 -1.31 17.75 8.23
C LEU A 98 -2.23 18.47 7.23
N PRO A 99 -1.80 19.61 6.68
CA PRO A 99 -2.52 20.27 5.60
C PRO A 99 -2.37 19.44 4.31
N VAL A 100 -3.49 19.04 3.72
CA VAL A 100 -3.53 18.20 2.52
C VAL A 100 -4.51 18.76 1.51
N LEU A 101 -4.30 18.39 0.24
CA LEU A 101 -5.23 18.66 -0.86
C LEU A 101 -5.99 17.39 -1.18
N GLY A 102 -7.26 17.53 -1.55
CA GLY A 102 -8.07 16.38 -2.00
C GLY A 102 -7.50 15.78 -3.29
N GLY A 103 -7.36 14.46 -3.31
CA GLY A 103 -6.84 13.67 -4.43
C GLY A 103 -7.88 12.78 -5.11
N GLY A 104 -9.07 12.64 -4.52
CA GLY A 104 -10.13 11.75 -5.00
C GLY A 104 -10.44 10.62 -4.02
N ASP A 105 -11.62 10.01 -4.17
CA ASP A 105 -12.05 8.84 -3.40
C ASP A 105 -12.57 7.75 -4.36
N TYR A 106 -11.93 6.58 -4.34
CA TYR A 106 -12.28 5.40 -5.15
C TYR A 106 -13.21 4.42 -4.41
N ILE A 107 -13.75 4.79 -3.24
CA ILE A 107 -14.69 4.02 -2.44
C ILE A 107 -16.09 4.65 -2.46
N ASN A 108 -16.25 5.90 -1.99
CA ASN A 108 -17.57 6.56 -1.97
C ASN A 108 -17.72 7.63 -3.05
N GLY A 109 -16.65 7.95 -3.78
CA GLY A 109 -16.56 9.19 -4.56
C GLY A 109 -16.34 10.41 -3.65
N GLY A 110 -15.74 11.46 -4.19
CA GLY A 110 -15.40 12.66 -3.42
C GLY A 110 -13.93 13.03 -3.53
N ASP A 111 -13.40 13.66 -2.49
CA ASP A 111 -12.08 14.31 -2.51
C ASP A 111 -10.99 13.55 -1.75
N GLY A 112 -11.33 12.47 -1.04
CA GLY A 112 -10.39 11.68 -0.23
C GLY A 112 -10.05 12.30 1.13
N LEU A 113 -10.74 13.37 1.55
CA LEU A 113 -10.50 14.07 2.82
C LEU A 113 -11.34 13.50 3.98
N THR A 114 -11.64 12.21 3.93
CA THR A 114 -12.32 11.47 4.99
C THR A 114 -11.63 10.13 5.17
N ASP A 115 -11.02 9.92 6.34
CA ASP A 115 -10.49 8.63 6.75
C ASP A 115 -11.47 7.95 7.72
N CYS A 116 -11.95 6.77 7.35
CA CYS A 116 -12.86 5.96 8.17
C CYS A 116 -12.17 4.75 8.81
N ASP A 117 -10.88 4.55 8.55
CA ASP A 117 -10.12 3.37 8.96
C ASP A 117 -8.99 3.71 9.95
N ALA A 118 -8.74 5.00 10.21
CA ALA A 118 -7.74 5.49 11.16
C ALA A 118 -6.31 5.05 10.76
N HIS A 119 -5.99 5.15 9.47
CA HIS A 119 -4.76 4.64 8.88
C HIS A 119 -4.03 5.66 8.00
N GLY A 120 -4.75 6.36 7.11
CA GLY A 120 -4.17 7.30 6.14
C GLY A 120 -3.64 8.61 6.70
#